data_AF-A0A7X2THN8-F1
#
_entry.id   AF-A0A7X2THN8-F1
#
_cell.length_a   1.000
_cell.length_b   1.000
_cell.length_c   1.000
_cell.angle_alpha   90.00
_cell.angle_beta   90.00
_cell.angle_gamma   90.00
#
_symmetry.space_group_name_H-M   'P 1'
#
loop_
_entity.id
_entity.type
_entity.pdbx_description
1 polymer ?
#
loop_
_entity_poly.entity_id
_entity_poly.type
_entity_poly.pdbx_seq_one_letter_code
_entity_poly.pdbx_strand_id
1 'polypeptide(L)' 'MAMITLTDDEARALEAFCEAFDLLTTGAWAPIEAHMRDAHAIADPEAALETARRALRGEVD' A
#
# COMPACT_ATOMS: atom_id res chain seq x y z
N MET A 1 -13.97 12.02 -0.56
CA MET A 1 -12.99 10.95 -0.79
C MET A 1 -13.75 9.65 -0.94
N ALA A 2 -13.56 8.92 -2.03
CA ALA A 2 -14.15 7.59 -2.20
C ALA A 2 -13.33 6.60 -1.36
N MET A 3 -13.96 5.92 -0.40
CA MET A 3 -13.35 4.75 0.22
C MET A 3 -13.41 3.59 -0.79
N ILE A 4 -12.26 3.02 -1.09
CA ILE A 4 -12.17 1.78 -1.87
C ILE A 4 -12.15 0.65 -0.84
N THR A 5 -13.16 -0.21 -0.88
CA THR A 5 -13.22 -1.40 -0.02
C THR A 5 -12.55 -2.57 -0.75
N LEU A 6 -11.52 -3.15 -0.12
CA LEU A 6 -10.86 -4.35 -0.61
C LEU A 6 -11.67 -5.60 -0.23
N THR A 7 -11.66 -6.60 -1.08
CA THR A 7 -12.09 -7.97 -0.73
C THR A 7 -11.06 -8.67 0.16
N ASP A 8 -11.46 -9.73 0.88
CA ASP A 8 -10.55 -10.50 1.74
C ASP A 8 -9.31 -11.04 0.99
N ASP A 9 -9.47 -11.37 -0.29
CA ASP A 9 -8.39 -11.89 -1.14
C ASP A 9 -7.41 -10.77 -1.53
N GLU A 10 -7.93 -9.59 -1.88
CA GLU A 10 -7.11 -8.40 -2.18
C GLU A 10 -6.38 -7.90 -0.93
N ALA A 11 -7.04 -7.97 0.24
CA ALA A 11 -6.45 -7.68 1.54
C ALA A 11 -5.26 -8.61 1.83
N ARG A 12 -5.42 -9.93 1.63
CA ARG A 12 -4.34 -10.91 1.78
C ARG A 12 -3.20 -10.70 0.79
N ALA A 13 -3.52 -10.39 -0.46
CA ALA A 13 -2.52 -10.11 -1.48
C ALA A 13 -1.70 -8.85 -1.15
N LEU A 14 -2.37 -7.81 -0.65
CA LEU A 14 -1.71 -6.58 -0.20
C LEU A 14 -0.83 -6.83 1.03
N GLU A 15 -1.29 -7.64 2.00
CA GLU A 15 -0.49 -7.99 3.17
C GLU A 15 0.77 -8.79 2.78
N ALA A 16 0.61 -9.83 1.96
CA ALA A 16 1.72 -10.63 1.45
C ALA A 16 2.70 -9.80 0.61
N PHE A 17 2.18 -8.86 -0.19
CA PHE A 17 2.99 -7.87 -0.88
C PHE A 17 3.78 -7.06 0.15
N CYS A 18 3.15 -6.39 1.12
CA CYS A 18 3.84 -5.59 2.12
C CYS A 18 4.87 -6.38 2.96
N GLU A 19 4.67 -7.69 3.19
CA GLU A 19 5.65 -8.53 3.90
C GLU A 19 6.84 -8.94 3.04
N ALA A 20 6.63 -9.19 1.74
CA ALA A 20 7.69 -9.55 0.80
C ALA A 20 8.37 -8.34 0.16
N PHE A 21 7.69 -7.20 0.16
CA PHE A 21 8.12 -5.97 -0.50
C PHE A 21 9.12 -5.25 0.37
N ASP A 22 10.37 -5.66 0.23
CA ASP A 22 11.50 -4.94 0.78
C ASP A 22 11.69 -3.65 -0.03
N LEU A 23 11.28 -2.53 0.58
CA LEU A 23 11.30 -1.18 0.03
C LEU A 23 12.70 -0.74 -0.46
N LEU A 24 13.77 -1.41 0.00
CA LEU A 24 15.14 -0.94 -0.16
C LEU A 24 16.04 -1.87 -0.99
N THR A 25 15.78 -3.18 -1.03
CA THR A 25 16.72 -4.16 -1.61
C THR A 25 16.47 -4.50 -3.07
N THR A 26 15.23 -4.41 -3.57
CA THR A 26 14.89 -4.89 -4.93
C THR A 26 14.85 -3.77 -5.97
N GLY A 27 14.76 -2.50 -5.55
CA GLY A 27 14.54 -1.36 -6.44
C GLY A 27 13.14 -1.30 -7.07
N ALA A 28 12.27 -2.28 -6.78
CA ALA A 28 10.89 -2.32 -7.27
C ALA A 28 10.02 -1.19 -6.70
N TRP A 29 10.44 -0.56 -5.61
CA TRP A 29 9.73 0.54 -4.99
C TRP A 29 9.63 1.78 -5.88
N ALA A 30 10.72 2.18 -6.52
CA ALA A 30 10.77 3.41 -7.33
C ALA A 30 9.68 3.49 -8.43
N PRO A 31 9.45 2.46 -9.27
CA PRO A 31 8.37 2.53 -10.26
C PRO A 31 6.96 2.51 -9.64
N ILE A 32 6.78 1.88 -8.48
CA ILE A 32 5.49 1.82 -7.78
C ILE A 32 5.18 3.17 -7.12
N GLU A 33 6.16 3.75 -6.42
CA GLU A 33 6.09 5.09 -5.84
C GLU A 33 5.74 6.13 -6.92
N ALA A 34 6.43 6.08 -8.07
CA ALA A 34 6.16 6.96 -9.20
C ALA A 34 4.72 6.80 -9.71
N HIS A 35 4.23 5.56 -9.86
CA HIS A 35 2.85 5.31 -10.30
C HIS A 35 1.81 5.78 -9.27
N MET A 36 2.04 5.56 -7.97
CA MET A 36 1.15 6.01 -6.91
C MET A 36 1.04 7.53 -6.86
N ARG A 37 2.15 8.25 -7.07
CA ARG A 37 2.15 9.71 -7.14
C ARG A 37 1.50 10.23 -8.41
N ASP A 38 1.88 9.69 -9.58
CA ASP A 38 1.50 10.23 -10.88
C ASP A 38 0.08 9.82 -11.29
N ALA A 39 -0.27 8.54 -11.16
CA ALA A 39 -1.56 8.01 -11.59
C ALA A 39 -2.66 8.14 -10.53
N HIS A 40 -2.32 8.10 -9.24
CA HIS A 40 -3.28 8.08 -8.14
C HIS A 40 -3.22 9.33 -7.24
N ALA A 41 -2.34 10.29 -7.53
CA ALA A 41 -2.16 11.53 -6.76
C ALA A 41 -1.93 11.30 -5.25
N ILE A 42 -1.31 10.17 -4.89
CA ILE A 42 -0.95 9.86 -3.51
C ILE A 42 0.32 10.61 -3.17
N ALA A 43 0.21 11.68 -2.37
CA ALA A 43 1.33 12.55 -2.01
C ALA A 43 2.44 11.81 -1.25
N ASP A 44 2.06 10.90 -0.36
CA ASP A 44 2.97 10.10 0.46
C ASP A 44 2.63 8.60 0.34
N PRO A 45 3.25 7.90 -0.63
CA PRO A 45 3.00 6.48 -0.89
C PRO A 45 3.36 5.57 0.28
N GLU A 46 4.44 5.86 1.03
CA GLU A 46 4.83 5.09 2.21
C GLU A 46 3.78 5.23 3.31
N ALA A 47 3.36 6.46 3.63
CA ALA A 47 2.33 6.69 4.64
C ALA A 47 0.98 6.07 4.25
N ALA A 48 0.64 6.07 2.96
CA ALA A 48 -0.57 5.41 2.45
C ALA A 48 -0.51 3.89 2.64
N LEU A 49 0.63 3.25 2.36
CA LEU A 49 0.82 1.82 2.59
C LEU A 49 0.78 1.46 4.07
N GLU A 50 1.44 2.23 4.93
CA GLU A 50 1.41 2.00 6.38
C GLU A 50 0.00 2.19 6.94
N THR A 51 -0.77 3.15 6.42
CA THR A 51 -2.19 3.32 6.77
C THR A 51 -3.03 2.13 6.33
N ALA A 52 -2.83 1.65 5.09
CA ALA A 52 -3.50 0.46 4.59
C ALA A 52 -3.15 -0.78 5.43
N ARG A 53 -1.88 -0.92 5.84
CA ARG A 53 -1.41 -2.01 6.68
C ARG A 53 -2.06 -2.01 8.07
N ARG A 54 -2.17 -0.84 8.70
CA ARG A 54 -2.91 -0.70 9.98
C ARG A 54 -4.38 -1.04 9.81
N ALA A 55 -5.00 -0.63 8.70
CA ALA A 55 -6.37 -0.97 8.38
C ALA A 55 -6.60 -2.48 8.24
N LEU A 56 -5.70 -3.18 7.55
CA LEU A 56 -5.75 -4.63 7.41
C LEU A 56 -5.62 -5.36 8.76
N ARG A 57 -4.84 -4.81 9.69
CA ARG A 57 -4.67 -5.37 11.04
C ARG A 57 -5.79 -5.02 12.02
N GLY A 58 -6.76 -4.20 11.59
CA GLY A 58 -7.80 -3.67 12.48
C GLY A 58 -7.28 -2.65 13.50
N GLU A 59 -6.10 -2.06 13.27
CA GLU A 59 -5.47 -1.03 14.10
C GLU A 59 -5.93 0.38 13.68
N VAL A 60 -7.23 0.54 13.41
CA VAL A 60 -7.83 1.84 13.04
C VAL A 60 -8.68 2.30 14.21
N ASP A 61 -8.30 3.44 14.79
CA ASP A 61 -9.09 4.18 15.79
C ASP A 61 -10.37 4.77 15.17
#